data_AF-A0A417Y1S4-F1
#
_entry.id   AF-A0A417Y1S4-F1
#
_cell.length_a   1.000
_cell.length_b   1.000
_cell.length_c   1.000
_cell.angle_alpha   90.00
_cell.angle_beta   90.00
_cell.angle_gamma   90.00
#
_symmetry.space_group_name_H-M   'P 1'
#
loop_
_entity.id
_entity.type
_entity.pdbx_description
1 polymer ?
#
loop_
_entity_poly.entity_id
_entity_poly.type
_entity_poly.pdbx_seq_one_letter_code
_entity_poly.pdbx_strand_id
1 'polypeptide(L)'
;MRTVARAAAVAALALGVGAWTPYGAAGAEPVDLGGQPVAGGTGSTDRNEPTSLTAGLWRDTLGTGTDDEHYFVYERQMRESTVHVGLVGVSQDPAGDGIGLQVLAGETDCGSNTDDPGSYAAHSVFGIAVDVGPADIGDHQSECLRAPSLAIIVNRGYSSSTQDLPIAIKIVEEAPVVELDPENPGLPEPDDVLSYPPPSGASPEDLAGGSSFDDAPAIDPTADGVTVTTTVAEGSEVLYRVPVDWGQQVVATARVPAMDPATQERTGGSGPYVDLRIIDPLRAVVGEADAEATTTGSYGTERAELSRGTYPLRYLNRFADQSPLVPGDFWVAFAVQALPADAGRDALDVPVEVTIAVVAGAGEGAPEHQATVQAPGGGAGPDGYAAETPYLVGDGEFSAVASGNPFTPEMDDEAWWGPRRGLGVGVGVISLACCAVGAVWLTRRRAR
;
A
#
# COMPACT_ATOMS: atom_id res chain seq x y z
N MET A 1 -40.95 0.30 -66.98
CA MET A 1 -40.48 1.68 -66.78
C MET A 1 -40.65 1.99 -65.29
N ARG A 2 -39.65 2.12 -64.43
CA ARG A 2 -38.27 2.59 -64.56
C ARG A 2 -37.32 1.65 -63.80
N THR A 3 -36.17 1.44 -64.42
CA THR A 3 -34.90 0.88 -63.92
C THR A 3 -34.20 1.87 -62.97
N VAL A 4 -33.08 1.39 -62.37
CA VAL A 4 -31.94 2.09 -61.71
C VAL A 4 -31.87 1.71 -60.22
N ALA A 5 -30.76 1.32 -59.61
CA ALA A 5 -29.45 0.81 -60.02
C ALA A 5 -28.75 0.27 -58.75
N ARG A 6 -27.80 -0.64 -58.97
CA ARG A 6 -26.89 -1.22 -57.97
C ARG A 6 -26.02 -0.15 -57.28
N ALA A 7 -25.71 -0.36 -56.01
CA ALA A 7 -24.41 0.01 -55.43
C ALA A 7 -24.07 -0.97 -54.31
N ALA A 8 -23.11 -1.84 -54.59
CA ALA A 8 -22.43 -2.68 -53.62
C ALA A 8 -21.38 -1.83 -52.90
N ALA A 9 -21.34 -1.90 -51.56
CA ALA A 9 -20.22 -1.41 -50.77
C ALA A 9 -19.59 -2.62 -50.07
N VAL A 10 -18.42 -2.99 -50.57
CA VAL A 10 -17.52 -3.97 -49.97
C VAL A 10 -16.89 -3.29 -48.75
N ALA A 11 -17.25 -3.73 -47.54
CA ALA A 11 -16.53 -3.35 -46.33
C ALA A 11 -15.27 -4.24 -46.26
N ALA A 12 -14.11 -3.64 -46.50
CA ALA A 12 -12.82 -4.29 -46.38
C ALA A 12 -12.53 -4.55 -44.89
N LEU A 13 -12.32 -5.82 -44.55
CA LEU A 13 -11.66 -6.24 -43.31
C LEU A 13 -10.24 -5.66 -43.29
N ALA A 14 -10.01 -4.65 -42.46
CA ALA A 14 -8.68 -4.30 -41.99
C ALA A 14 -8.32 -5.26 -40.86
N LEU A 15 -7.69 -6.38 -41.21
CA LEU A 15 -6.93 -7.19 -40.26
C LEU A 15 -5.75 -6.34 -39.81
N GLY A 16 -5.90 -5.70 -38.64
CA GLY A 16 -4.82 -5.04 -37.94
C GLY A 16 -3.78 -6.08 -37.57
N VAL A 17 -2.71 -6.15 -38.36
CA VAL A 17 -1.45 -6.73 -37.93
C VAL A 17 -0.96 -5.81 -36.82
N GLY A 18 -1.27 -6.17 -35.57
CA GLY A 18 -0.64 -5.57 -34.41
C GLY A 18 0.86 -5.71 -34.59
N ALA A 19 1.54 -4.59 -34.73
CA ALA A 19 3.00 -4.56 -34.73
C ALA A 19 3.42 -4.91 -33.31
N TRP A 20 3.79 -6.17 -33.09
CA TRP A 20 4.57 -6.58 -31.93
C TRP A 20 5.95 -5.96 -32.12
N THR A 21 6.16 -4.74 -31.62
CA THR A 21 7.52 -4.24 -31.43
C THR A 21 8.19 -5.19 -30.45
N PRO A 22 9.32 -5.82 -30.82
CA PRO A 22 10.09 -6.60 -29.85
C PRO A 22 10.46 -5.62 -28.74
N TYR A 23 9.94 -5.87 -27.53
CA TYR A 23 10.44 -5.27 -26.32
C TYR A 23 11.93 -5.67 -26.26
N GLY A 24 12.80 -4.75 -26.68
CA GLY A 24 14.21 -4.86 -26.31
C GLY A 24 14.22 -4.87 -24.78
N ALA A 25 15.01 -5.77 -24.21
CA ALA A 25 15.19 -5.90 -22.77
C ALA A 25 15.70 -4.57 -22.20
N ALA A 26 14.79 -3.64 -21.92
CA ALA A 26 15.02 -2.59 -20.95
C ALA A 26 15.30 -3.33 -19.65
N GLY A 27 16.45 -3.06 -19.02
CA GLY A 27 16.69 -3.57 -17.67
C GLY A 27 15.49 -3.18 -16.81
N ALA A 28 15.01 -4.10 -15.98
CA ALA A 28 13.88 -3.85 -15.11
C ALA A 28 14.11 -2.53 -14.36
N GLU A 29 13.18 -1.59 -14.52
CA GLU A 29 13.24 -0.34 -13.77
C GLU A 29 12.83 -0.65 -12.33
N PRO A 30 13.60 -0.22 -11.32
CA PRO A 30 13.22 -0.38 -9.93
C PRO A 30 11.86 0.26 -9.66
N VAL A 31 11.13 -0.28 -8.68
CA VAL A 31 9.85 0.29 -8.26
C VAL A 31 10.04 1.74 -7.82
N ASP A 32 9.26 2.66 -8.38
CA ASP A 32 9.24 4.03 -7.90
C ASP A 32 8.49 4.10 -6.58
N LEU A 33 9.22 4.43 -5.51
CA LEU A 33 8.71 4.54 -4.15
C LEU A 33 7.86 5.81 -3.94
N GLY A 34 7.92 6.76 -4.88
CA GLY A 34 7.23 8.04 -4.82
C GLY A 34 7.84 9.01 -3.80
N GLY A 35 7.08 10.06 -3.45
CA GLY A 35 7.45 11.01 -2.41
C GLY A 35 8.25 12.23 -2.85
N GLN A 36 8.28 13.23 -1.99
CA GLN A 36 9.04 14.47 -2.20
C GLN A 36 10.48 14.33 -1.70
N PRO A 37 11.48 14.87 -2.39
CA PRO A 37 12.85 14.83 -1.89
C PRO A 37 12.94 15.56 -0.56
N VAL A 38 13.62 14.96 0.42
CA VAL A 38 13.94 15.65 1.67
C VAL A 38 14.73 16.93 1.38
N ALA A 39 14.64 17.91 2.27
CA ALA A 39 15.34 19.19 2.11
C ALA A 39 16.86 18.95 1.98
N GLY A 40 17.48 19.49 0.93
CA GLY A 40 18.90 19.26 0.64
C GLY A 40 19.18 17.99 -0.19
N GLY A 41 18.17 17.16 -0.45
CA GLY A 41 18.23 15.98 -1.32
C GLY A 41 18.70 14.70 -0.64
N THR A 42 19.23 14.78 0.58
CA THR A 42 19.64 13.63 1.40
C THR A 42 19.33 13.91 2.88
N GLY A 43 19.04 12.86 3.65
CA GLY A 43 18.94 12.93 5.10
C GLY A 43 20.24 13.40 5.76
N SER A 44 20.13 14.03 6.94
CA SER A 44 21.30 14.47 7.69
C SER A 44 22.02 13.30 8.33
N THR A 45 23.33 13.21 8.19
CA THR A 45 24.17 12.23 8.91
C THR A 45 24.72 12.79 10.23
N ASP A 46 24.39 14.03 10.59
CA ASP A 46 24.72 14.61 11.90
C ASP A 46 23.48 14.60 12.80
N ARG A 47 23.52 13.78 13.85
CA ARG A 47 22.47 13.69 14.87
C ARG A 47 22.13 15.03 15.53
N ASN A 48 23.06 15.99 15.56
CA ASN A 48 22.84 17.30 16.16
C ASN A 48 22.15 18.29 15.20
N GLU A 49 22.07 17.97 13.92
CA GLU A 49 21.43 18.76 12.87
C GLU A 49 20.47 17.88 12.05
N PRO A 50 19.44 17.27 12.67
CA PRO A 50 18.53 16.36 11.98
C PRO A 50 17.69 17.09 10.92
N THR A 51 17.36 16.40 9.83
CA THR A 51 16.50 16.96 8.77
C THR A 51 15.04 16.98 9.24
N SER A 52 14.39 18.15 9.23
CA SER A 52 12.98 18.26 9.60
C SER A 52 12.06 17.67 8.54
N LEU A 53 11.10 16.86 8.97
CA LEU A 53 10.02 16.31 8.15
C LEU A 53 8.66 16.78 8.68
N THR A 54 7.67 16.90 7.79
CA THR A 54 6.25 16.99 8.18
C THR A 54 5.53 15.67 7.87
N ALA A 55 4.25 15.57 8.23
CA ALA A 55 3.41 14.49 7.73
C ALA A 55 3.43 14.52 6.20
N GLY A 56 3.51 13.34 5.57
CA GLY A 56 3.79 13.24 4.14
C GLY A 56 4.58 12.00 3.74
N LEU A 57 4.91 11.93 2.45
CA LEU A 57 5.78 10.90 1.87
C LEU A 57 7.05 11.58 1.35
N TRP A 58 8.19 11.14 1.86
CA TRP A 58 9.50 11.73 1.61
C TRP A 58 10.43 10.70 1.00
N ARG A 59 11.28 11.10 0.05
CA ARG A 59 12.30 10.24 -0.55
C ARG A 59 13.69 10.68 -0.12
N ASP A 60 14.52 9.68 0.11
CA ASP A 60 15.91 9.82 0.54
C ASP A 60 16.74 8.67 -0.08
N THR A 61 18.05 8.66 0.15
CA THR A 61 18.94 7.63 -0.37
C THR A 61 20.02 7.32 0.66
N LEU A 62 20.07 6.07 1.12
CA LEU A 62 21.13 5.60 1.99
C LEU A 62 22.35 5.23 1.14
N GLY A 63 23.51 5.77 1.48
CA GLY A 63 24.81 5.35 0.98
C GLY A 63 25.16 3.93 1.41
N THR A 64 26.37 3.47 1.08
CA THR A 64 26.77 2.06 1.23
C THR A 64 27.09 1.66 2.68
N GLY A 65 26.69 0.46 3.08
CA GLY A 65 27.02 -0.13 4.38
C GLY A 65 25.98 0.14 5.48
N THR A 66 26.15 -0.51 6.63
CA THR A 66 25.19 -0.43 7.75
C THR A 66 25.39 0.78 8.66
N ASP A 67 26.54 1.46 8.55
CA ASP A 67 26.90 2.61 9.39
C ASP A 67 26.36 3.94 8.85
N ASP A 68 25.72 3.92 7.68
CA ASP A 68 25.09 5.09 7.09
C ASP A 68 23.72 5.34 7.74
N GLU A 69 23.74 6.12 8.81
CA GLU A 69 22.54 6.53 9.54
C GLU A 69 22.12 7.95 9.14
N HIS A 70 20.85 8.09 8.79
CA HIS A 70 20.24 9.39 8.55
C HIS A 70 19.29 9.74 9.71
N TYR A 71 19.37 11.00 10.15
CA TYR A 71 18.64 11.54 11.29
C TYR A 71 17.61 12.56 10.83
N PHE A 72 16.37 12.34 11.27
CA PHE A 72 15.23 13.19 10.98
C PHE A 72 14.54 13.61 12.27
N VAL A 73 13.77 14.70 12.19
CA VAL A 73 12.90 15.15 13.29
C VAL A 73 11.50 15.43 12.78
N TYR A 74 10.50 14.95 13.52
CA TYR A 74 9.09 15.26 13.30
C TYR A 74 8.53 16.01 14.51
N GLU A 75 7.85 17.13 14.27
CA GLU A 75 7.14 17.90 15.29
C GLU A 75 5.65 17.54 15.25
N ARG A 76 5.11 17.01 16.35
CA ARG A 76 3.69 16.66 16.45
C ARG A 76 2.83 17.89 16.23
N GLN A 77 1.71 17.69 15.52
CA GLN A 77 0.73 18.75 15.27
C GLN A 77 -0.46 18.66 16.23
N MET A 78 -0.73 17.47 16.76
CA MET A 78 -1.81 17.19 17.69
C MET A 78 -1.24 16.63 19.00
N ARG A 79 -1.82 17.05 20.11
CA ARG A 79 -1.49 16.56 21.43
C ARG A 79 -2.05 15.15 21.61
N GLU A 80 -1.25 14.26 22.19
CA GLU A 80 -1.66 12.89 22.52
C GLU A 80 -2.12 12.08 21.29
N SER A 81 -1.61 12.42 20.10
CA SER A 81 -1.80 11.68 18.84
C SER A 81 -0.97 10.41 18.78
N THR A 82 -1.29 9.49 17.86
CA THR A 82 -0.36 8.43 17.45
C THR A 82 0.35 8.88 16.18
N VAL A 83 1.68 8.72 16.12
CA VAL A 83 2.44 8.99 14.89
C VAL A 83 2.87 7.65 14.30
N HIS A 84 2.46 7.39 13.07
CA HIS A 84 2.88 6.25 12.29
C HIS A 84 4.07 6.66 11.42
N VAL A 85 5.17 5.93 11.54
CA VAL A 85 6.37 6.12 10.70
C VAL A 85 6.61 4.85 9.92
N GLY A 86 6.44 4.94 8.61
CA GLY A 86 6.75 3.89 7.66
C GLY A 86 8.04 4.17 6.90
N LEU A 87 8.77 3.11 6.58
CA LEU A 87 10.00 3.14 5.79
C LEU A 87 9.94 2.01 4.75
N VAL A 88 10.21 2.34 3.50
CA VAL A 88 10.24 1.38 2.40
C VAL A 88 11.49 1.56 1.57
N GLY A 89 12.07 0.46 1.10
CA GLY A 89 13.24 0.44 0.26
C GLY A 89 13.08 -0.50 -0.94
N VAL A 90 13.95 -0.32 -1.93
CA VAL A 90 14.07 -1.22 -3.08
C VAL A 90 15.54 -1.40 -3.44
N SER A 91 16.03 -2.63 -3.31
CA SER A 91 17.44 -2.92 -3.60
C SER A 91 17.71 -2.72 -5.08
N GLN A 92 18.84 -2.09 -5.39
CA GLN A 92 19.33 -1.89 -6.76
C GLN A 92 20.25 -3.03 -7.22
N ASP A 93 20.56 -3.97 -6.33
CA ASP A 93 21.51 -5.08 -6.55
C ASP A 93 20.83 -6.42 -6.18
N PRO A 94 21.07 -7.52 -6.91
CA PRO A 94 20.73 -8.87 -6.44
C PRO A 94 21.39 -9.27 -5.11
N ALA A 95 22.39 -8.53 -4.61
CA ALA A 95 22.92 -8.66 -3.26
C ALA A 95 21.84 -8.38 -2.19
N GLY A 96 21.97 -9.02 -1.03
CA GLY A 96 21.07 -8.76 0.10
C GLY A 96 21.27 -7.34 0.63
N ASP A 97 20.15 -6.64 0.84
CA ASP A 97 20.08 -5.30 1.42
C ASP A 97 18.96 -5.28 2.46
N GLY A 98 18.84 -4.18 3.20
CA GLY A 98 17.86 -4.06 4.27
C GLY A 98 17.62 -2.62 4.65
N ILE A 99 16.66 -2.44 5.56
CA ILE A 99 16.38 -1.16 6.20
C ILE A 99 16.21 -1.36 7.69
N GLY A 100 16.57 -0.34 8.45
CA GLY A 100 16.26 -0.20 9.86
C GLY A 100 15.59 1.14 10.13
N LEU A 101 14.60 1.13 11.02
CA LEU A 101 13.88 2.31 11.49
C LEU A 101 13.89 2.28 13.02
N GLN A 102 14.22 3.41 13.64
CA GLN A 102 14.04 3.64 15.06
C GLN A 102 13.42 5.02 15.29
N VAL A 103 12.47 5.11 16.22
CA VAL A 103 11.85 6.37 16.60
C VAL A 103 12.03 6.61 18.10
N LEU A 104 12.52 7.79 18.46
CA LEU A 104 12.80 8.18 19.84
C LEU A 104 11.98 9.41 20.25
N ALA A 105 11.50 9.41 21.49
CA ALA A 105 11.00 10.59 22.19
C ALA A 105 12.03 10.99 23.25
N GLY A 106 12.88 11.96 22.94
CA GLY A 106 14.05 12.28 23.79
C GLY A 106 15.04 11.11 23.82
N GLU A 107 15.20 10.48 24.97
CA GLU A 107 16.02 9.26 25.15
C GLU A 107 15.18 7.97 25.17
N THR A 108 13.86 8.08 25.15
CA THR A 108 12.95 6.93 25.22
C THR A 108 12.72 6.33 23.83
N ASP A 109 12.96 5.02 23.71
CA ASP A 109 12.66 4.25 22.49
C ASP A 109 11.15 4.05 22.37
N CYS A 110 10.59 4.51 21.26
CA CYS A 110 9.17 4.42 20.95
C CYS A 110 8.85 3.37 19.89
N GLY A 111 9.86 2.63 19.45
CA GLY A 111 9.74 1.54 18.52
C GLY A 111 10.92 1.51 17.55
N SER A 112 11.36 0.29 17.26
CA SER A 112 12.35 0.02 16.23
C SER A 112 12.00 -1.26 15.50
N ASN A 113 12.36 -1.32 14.23
CA ASN A 113 12.15 -2.50 13.39
C ASN A 113 13.19 -2.55 12.26
N THR A 114 13.32 -3.72 11.63
CA THR A 114 14.18 -3.95 10.46
C THR A 114 13.49 -4.89 9.49
N ASP A 115 13.72 -4.72 8.19
CA ASP A 115 13.24 -5.65 7.17
C ASP A 115 14.26 -5.82 6.06
N ASP A 116 14.18 -6.94 5.36
CA ASP A 116 14.99 -7.29 4.20
C ASP A 116 14.15 -8.09 3.19
N PRO A 117 14.36 -7.92 1.87
CA PRO A 117 13.56 -8.57 0.84
C PRO A 117 13.78 -10.09 0.75
N GLY A 118 14.68 -10.65 1.57
CA GLY A 118 15.16 -12.02 1.46
C GLY A 118 15.98 -12.28 0.19
N SER A 119 16.62 -13.44 0.13
CA SER A 119 17.49 -13.82 -1.00
C SER A 119 16.74 -14.17 -2.30
N TYR A 120 15.45 -14.48 -2.23
CA TYR A 120 14.69 -15.00 -3.37
C TYR A 120 14.20 -13.91 -4.32
N ALA A 121 14.03 -12.68 -3.83
CA ALA A 121 13.58 -11.53 -4.63
C ALA A 121 14.29 -10.25 -4.17
N ALA A 122 15.63 -10.25 -4.12
CA ALA A 122 16.39 -9.13 -3.52
C ALA A 122 16.05 -7.73 -4.07
N HIS A 123 15.61 -7.60 -5.32
CA HIS A 123 15.25 -6.34 -6.01
C HIS A 123 13.81 -5.89 -5.76
N SER A 124 13.04 -6.64 -4.99
CA SER A 124 11.65 -6.31 -4.68
C SER A 124 11.54 -5.28 -3.57
N VAL A 125 10.34 -4.73 -3.41
CA VAL A 125 10.07 -3.79 -2.33
C VAL A 125 10.03 -4.51 -0.98
N PHE A 126 10.65 -3.89 0.02
CA PHE A 126 10.63 -4.32 1.42
C PHE A 126 10.41 -3.09 2.32
N GLY A 127 9.80 -3.27 3.49
CA GLY A 127 9.21 -2.16 4.21
C GLY A 127 8.81 -2.49 5.65
N ILE A 128 8.94 -1.50 6.52
CA ILE A 128 8.58 -1.55 7.94
C ILE A 128 7.76 -0.33 8.36
N ALA A 129 6.99 -0.48 9.43
CA ALA A 129 6.34 0.63 10.11
C ALA A 129 6.48 0.51 11.63
N VAL A 130 6.43 1.66 12.29
CA VAL A 130 6.45 1.83 13.74
C VAL A 130 5.31 2.75 14.15
N ASP A 131 4.57 2.36 15.18
CA ASP A 131 3.55 3.18 15.84
C ASP A 131 4.12 3.85 17.09
N VAL A 132 4.19 5.19 17.05
CA VAL A 132 4.68 5.99 18.16
C VAL A 132 3.49 6.47 18.98
N GLY A 133 3.16 5.69 20.01
CA GLY A 133 2.03 5.91 20.90
C GLY A 133 2.23 5.24 22.27
N PRO A 134 1.14 4.99 23.01
CA PRO A 134 1.20 4.20 24.24
C PRO A 134 1.42 2.72 23.91
N ALA A 135 2.14 2.00 24.78
CA ALA A 135 2.34 0.56 24.63
C ALA A 135 1.07 -0.26 24.94
N ASP A 136 0.18 0.30 25.78
CA ASP A 136 -1.05 -0.33 26.23
C ASP A 136 -2.24 0.65 26.17
N ILE A 137 -3.44 0.10 26.00
CA ILE A 137 -4.71 0.85 26.13
C ILE A 137 -4.77 1.40 27.56
N GLY A 138 -4.66 2.72 27.72
CA GLY A 138 -4.71 3.39 29.03
C GLY A 138 -3.38 3.97 29.51
N ASP A 139 -2.26 3.73 28.83
CA ASP A 139 -0.99 4.40 29.16
C ASP A 139 -0.92 5.83 28.59
N HIS A 140 -1.77 6.71 29.10
CA HIS A 140 -1.80 8.12 28.72
C HIS A 140 -0.60 8.93 29.24
N GLN A 141 0.30 8.32 30.01
CA GLN A 141 1.50 8.99 30.54
C GLN A 141 2.77 8.63 29.77
N SER A 142 2.68 7.73 28.78
CA SER A 142 3.78 7.40 27.88
C SER A 142 4.46 8.66 27.31
N GLU A 143 5.79 8.70 27.38
CA GLU A 143 6.59 9.76 26.76
C GLU A 143 6.43 9.73 25.24
N CYS A 144 6.35 8.52 24.66
CA CYS A 144 6.14 8.32 23.23
C CYS A 144 4.84 8.93 22.72
N LEU A 145 3.79 8.97 23.55
CA LEU A 145 2.52 9.62 23.23
C LEU A 145 2.58 11.15 23.35
N ARG A 146 3.42 11.69 24.24
CA ARG A 146 3.32 13.08 24.71
C ARG A 146 4.46 13.99 24.27
N ALA A 147 5.59 13.45 23.86
CA ALA A 147 6.72 14.24 23.43
C ALA A 147 6.32 15.11 22.22
N PRO A 148 6.62 16.43 22.24
CA PRO A 148 6.23 17.33 21.17
C PRO A 148 7.01 17.06 19.87
N SER A 149 8.20 16.44 19.99
CA SER A 149 9.05 16.09 18.87
C SER A 149 9.51 14.64 18.96
N LEU A 150 9.73 14.03 17.80
CA LEU A 150 10.22 12.67 17.63
C LEU A 150 11.48 12.70 16.78
N ALA A 151 12.54 12.03 17.25
CA ALA A 151 13.72 11.77 16.43
C ALA A 151 13.51 10.46 15.67
N ILE A 152 13.66 10.50 14.35
CA ILE A 152 13.51 9.34 13.47
C ILE A 152 14.90 9.02 12.92
N ILE A 153 15.35 7.78 13.10
CA ILE A 153 16.65 7.30 12.68
C ILE A 153 16.43 6.19 11.66
N VAL A 154 17.04 6.33 10.50
CA VAL A 154 16.96 5.32 9.44
C VAL A 154 18.37 4.89 9.05
N ASN A 155 18.54 3.60 8.76
CA ASN A 155 19.80 3.03 8.29
C ASN A 155 19.52 1.79 7.46
N ARG A 156 20.57 1.09 7.01
CA ARG A 156 20.40 -0.13 6.22
C ARG A 156 20.07 -1.39 7.01
N GLY A 157 20.07 -1.42 8.34
CA GLY A 157 19.79 -2.63 9.15
C GLY A 157 20.77 -3.81 8.94
N TYR A 158 20.80 -4.35 7.72
CA TYR A 158 21.73 -5.29 7.14
C TYR A 158 22.06 -4.88 5.69
N SER A 159 23.32 -4.94 5.26
CA SER A 159 23.62 -4.77 3.83
C SER A 159 24.87 -5.51 3.39
N SER A 160 24.77 -6.17 2.24
CA SER A 160 25.89 -6.68 1.45
C SER A 160 26.03 -5.97 0.11
N SER A 161 25.11 -5.04 -0.18
CA SER A 161 25.09 -4.23 -1.39
C SER A 161 26.20 -3.18 -1.37
N THR A 162 26.70 -2.87 -2.56
CA THR A 162 27.66 -1.77 -2.78
C THR A 162 27.04 -0.60 -3.53
N GLN A 163 25.74 -0.68 -3.80
CA GLN A 163 24.96 0.36 -4.46
C GLN A 163 24.20 1.18 -3.41
N ASP A 164 23.92 2.44 -3.72
CA ASP A 164 23.02 3.29 -2.96
C ASP A 164 21.61 2.64 -2.89
N LEU A 165 20.91 2.84 -1.78
CA LEU A 165 19.60 2.27 -1.50
C LEU A 165 18.57 3.40 -1.47
N PRO A 166 17.74 3.52 -2.52
CA PRO A 166 16.60 4.41 -2.50
C PRO A 166 15.63 4.00 -1.41
N ILE A 167 15.18 4.97 -0.61
CA ILE A 167 14.16 4.76 0.42
C ILE A 167 13.07 5.83 0.32
N ALA A 168 11.89 5.49 0.83
CA ALA A 168 10.86 6.48 1.12
C ALA A 168 10.34 6.33 2.55
N ILE A 169 10.11 7.48 3.20
CA ILE A 169 9.65 7.63 4.57
C ILE A 169 8.23 8.19 4.53
N LYS A 170 7.27 7.46 5.09
CA LYS A 170 5.87 7.89 5.24
C LYS A 170 5.63 8.28 6.69
N ILE A 171 5.19 9.52 6.92
CA ILE A 171 4.76 9.97 8.25
C ILE A 171 3.28 10.30 8.18
N VAL A 172 2.50 9.67 9.08
CA VAL A 172 1.08 9.95 9.28
C VAL A 172 0.84 10.21 10.76
N GLU A 173 0.13 11.28 11.10
CA GLU A 173 -0.29 11.54 12.47
C GLU A 173 -1.79 11.29 12.62
N GLU A 174 -2.15 10.25 13.38
CA GLU A 174 -3.52 9.92 13.73
C GLU A 174 -3.95 10.74 14.95
N ALA A 175 -5.08 11.42 14.84
CA ALA A 175 -5.69 12.16 15.93
C ALA A 175 -5.94 11.28 17.16
N PRO A 176 -5.94 11.84 18.38
CA PRO A 176 -6.28 11.09 19.58
C PRO A 176 -7.67 10.47 19.46
N VAL A 177 -7.78 9.22 19.89
CA VAL A 177 -9.05 8.53 20.06
C VAL A 177 -9.76 9.01 21.33
N VAL A 178 -11.08 8.84 21.37
CA VAL A 178 -11.85 8.96 22.61
C VAL A 178 -11.31 7.93 23.61
N GLU A 179 -11.23 8.33 24.88
CA GLU A 179 -10.69 7.48 25.95
C GLU A 179 -11.39 6.11 25.96
N LEU A 180 -10.59 5.06 25.79
CA LEU A 180 -11.05 3.67 25.81
C LEU A 180 -10.90 3.13 27.23
N ASP A 181 -11.92 2.42 27.71
CA ASP A 181 -11.83 1.69 28.97
C ASP A 181 -10.91 0.47 28.78
N PRO A 182 -9.78 0.37 29.50
CA PRO A 182 -8.85 -0.75 29.33
C PRO A 182 -9.46 -2.11 29.70
N GLU A 183 -10.49 -2.16 30.55
CA GLU A 183 -11.17 -3.41 30.90
C GLU A 183 -12.24 -3.80 29.86
N ASN A 184 -12.74 -2.83 29.10
CA ASN A 184 -13.76 -3.03 28.07
C ASN A 184 -13.71 -1.90 27.03
N PRO A 185 -12.77 -1.97 26.07
CA PRO A 185 -12.53 -0.87 25.13
C PRO A 185 -13.71 -0.63 24.17
N GLY A 186 -14.72 -1.52 24.14
CA GLY A 186 -15.86 -1.41 23.24
C GLY A 186 -15.50 -1.65 21.77
N LEU A 187 -14.30 -2.16 21.50
CA LEU A 187 -13.79 -2.55 20.19
C LEU A 187 -13.54 -4.06 20.16
N PRO A 188 -13.65 -4.72 18.99
CA PRO A 188 -13.31 -6.14 18.87
C PRO A 188 -11.85 -6.41 19.24
N GLU A 189 -11.63 -7.47 20.01
CA GLU A 189 -10.28 -7.96 20.34
C GLU A 189 -9.54 -8.38 19.06
N PRO A 190 -8.21 -8.30 19.01
CA PRO A 190 -7.41 -8.86 17.92
C PRO A 190 -7.60 -10.37 17.79
N ASP A 191 -7.47 -10.91 16.58
CA ASP A 191 -7.54 -12.36 16.36
C ASP A 191 -6.19 -13.01 16.74
N ASP A 192 -6.17 -14.06 17.56
CA ASP A 192 -4.91 -14.73 17.97
C ASP A 192 -4.19 -15.45 16.81
N VAL A 193 -4.92 -15.76 15.73
CA VAL A 193 -4.41 -16.53 14.59
C VAL A 193 -4.88 -15.87 13.31
N LEU A 194 -3.91 -15.53 12.45
CA LEU A 194 -4.19 -15.11 11.09
C LEU A 194 -4.88 -16.24 10.33
N SER A 195 -6.11 -16.00 9.89
CA SER A 195 -6.87 -16.92 9.05
C SER A 195 -7.67 -16.14 8.02
N TYR A 196 -7.73 -16.68 6.81
CA TYR A 196 -8.52 -16.12 5.72
C TYR A 196 -9.08 -17.21 4.81
N PRO A 197 -10.33 -17.06 4.33
CA PRO A 197 -10.81 -17.93 3.27
C PRO A 197 -10.06 -17.60 1.97
N PRO A 198 -9.57 -18.60 1.21
CA PRO A 198 -9.03 -18.34 -0.10
C PRO A 198 -10.14 -17.77 -1.00
N PRO A 199 -9.83 -16.78 -1.84
CA PRO A 199 -10.81 -16.18 -2.73
C PRO A 199 -11.34 -17.24 -3.71
N SER A 200 -12.66 -17.22 -3.93
CA SER A 200 -13.33 -18.20 -4.80
C SER A 200 -12.93 -18.08 -6.28
N GLY A 201 -12.38 -16.92 -6.67
CA GLY A 201 -11.91 -16.61 -8.01
C GLY A 201 -13.05 -16.20 -8.93
N ALA A 202 -12.84 -15.11 -9.67
CA ALA A 202 -13.70 -14.69 -10.77
C ALA A 202 -13.11 -15.15 -12.12
N SER A 203 -13.85 -14.93 -13.21
CA SER A 203 -13.26 -15.08 -14.54
C SER A 203 -12.10 -14.09 -14.70
N PRO A 204 -10.90 -14.53 -15.11
CA PRO A 204 -9.76 -13.64 -15.23
C PRO A 204 -9.99 -12.53 -16.25
N GLU A 205 -9.53 -11.33 -15.92
CA GLU A 205 -9.41 -10.21 -16.85
C GLU A 205 -7.94 -9.83 -17.08
N ASP A 206 -7.60 -9.44 -18.30
CA ASP A 206 -6.26 -8.95 -18.60
C ASP A 206 -6.11 -7.53 -18.05
N LEU A 207 -5.29 -7.39 -17.01
CA LEU A 207 -4.97 -6.11 -16.39
C LEU A 207 -3.48 -6.10 -16.02
N ALA A 208 -2.73 -5.21 -16.66
CA ALA A 208 -1.33 -4.99 -16.30
C ALA A 208 -1.25 -4.32 -14.92
N GLY A 209 -0.34 -4.79 -14.05
CA GLY A 209 -0.02 -4.10 -12.81
C GLY A 209 0.88 -2.88 -13.03
N GLY A 210 0.96 -2.01 -12.03
CA GLY A 210 1.82 -0.83 -12.06
C GLY A 210 3.23 -1.14 -11.56
N SER A 211 4.21 -0.33 -11.97
CA SER A 211 5.61 -0.40 -11.51
C SER A 211 5.93 0.63 -10.41
N SER A 212 4.93 1.36 -9.95
CA SER A 212 5.03 2.31 -8.85
C SER A 212 3.80 2.17 -7.98
N PHE A 213 3.88 2.66 -6.74
CA PHE A 213 2.73 2.68 -5.86
C PHE A 213 1.61 3.61 -6.34
N ASP A 214 1.96 4.71 -7.01
CA ASP A 214 1.02 5.74 -7.45
C ASP A 214 0.33 5.35 -8.78
N ASP A 215 1.05 4.64 -9.66
CA ASP A 215 0.54 4.13 -10.94
C ASP A 215 -0.13 2.75 -10.82
N ALA A 216 -0.05 2.11 -9.66
CA ALA A 216 -0.70 0.83 -9.42
C ALA A 216 -2.21 0.92 -9.71
N PRO A 217 -2.75 0.10 -10.63
CA PRO A 217 -4.17 0.12 -10.95
C PRO A 217 -4.98 -0.21 -9.69
N ALA A 218 -6.04 0.58 -9.47
CA ALA A 218 -6.97 0.33 -8.39
C ALA A 218 -7.87 -0.86 -8.76
N ILE A 219 -7.89 -1.86 -7.88
CA ILE A 219 -8.85 -2.95 -7.89
C ILE A 219 -9.98 -2.58 -6.93
N ASP A 220 -11.21 -2.91 -7.30
CA ASP A 220 -12.38 -2.82 -6.41
C ASP A 220 -12.80 -4.25 -6.03
N PRO A 221 -12.06 -4.92 -5.15
CA PRO A 221 -12.28 -6.33 -4.90
C PRO A 221 -13.53 -6.56 -4.06
N THR A 222 -14.25 -7.63 -4.39
CA THR A 222 -15.33 -8.16 -3.55
C THR A 222 -14.81 -9.31 -2.70
N ALA A 223 -15.65 -9.84 -1.81
CA ALA A 223 -15.32 -11.06 -1.05
C ALA A 223 -15.07 -12.27 -1.96
N ASP A 224 -15.68 -12.32 -3.15
CA ASP A 224 -15.46 -13.40 -4.12
C ASP A 224 -14.10 -13.28 -4.84
N GLY A 225 -13.55 -12.06 -4.84
CA GLY A 225 -12.28 -11.69 -5.46
C GLY A 225 -12.40 -11.17 -6.90
N VAL A 226 -11.37 -10.46 -7.33
CA VAL A 226 -11.10 -10.08 -8.72
C VAL A 226 -9.87 -10.84 -9.17
N THR A 227 -9.98 -11.55 -10.29
CA THR A 227 -8.87 -12.32 -10.87
C THR A 227 -8.30 -11.57 -12.06
N VAL A 228 -7.00 -11.30 -12.04
CA VAL A 228 -6.28 -10.62 -13.12
C VAL A 228 -5.19 -11.52 -13.69
N THR A 229 -5.00 -11.46 -15.00
CA THR A 229 -3.89 -12.12 -15.70
C THR A 229 -2.89 -11.09 -16.18
N THR A 230 -1.60 -11.36 -15.91
CA THR A 230 -0.50 -10.52 -16.35
C THR A 230 0.75 -11.36 -16.63
N THR A 231 1.81 -10.70 -17.09
CA THR A 231 3.14 -11.27 -17.30
C THR A 231 4.16 -10.35 -16.66
N VAL A 232 5.09 -10.92 -15.89
CA VAL A 232 6.08 -10.16 -15.13
C VAL A 232 7.47 -10.62 -15.53
N ALA A 233 8.31 -9.69 -15.96
CA ALA A 233 9.68 -10.00 -16.37
C ALA A 233 10.57 -10.29 -15.14
N GLU A 234 11.58 -11.15 -15.30
CA GLU A 234 12.62 -11.34 -14.29
C GLU A 234 13.26 -10.00 -13.88
N GLY A 235 13.37 -9.78 -12.57
CA GLY A 235 13.90 -8.56 -11.98
C GLY A 235 12.87 -7.44 -11.84
N SER A 236 11.61 -7.72 -12.14
CA SER A 236 10.52 -6.75 -12.03
C SER A 236 9.53 -7.14 -10.94
N GLU A 237 8.81 -6.14 -10.47
CA GLU A 237 7.66 -6.27 -9.57
C GLU A 237 6.47 -5.52 -10.18
N VAL A 238 5.27 -6.08 -9.98
CA VAL A 238 4.02 -5.41 -10.34
C VAL A 238 3.15 -5.25 -9.11
N LEU A 239 2.47 -4.10 -9.02
CA LEU A 239 1.61 -3.73 -7.90
C LEU A 239 0.16 -3.54 -8.35
N TYR A 240 -0.77 -3.92 -7.47
CA TYR A 240 -2.21 -3.64 -7.59
C TYR A 240 -2.68 -2.94 -6.31
N ARG A 241 -3.37 -1.80 -6.47
CA ARG A 241 -3.83 -1.00 -5.34
C ARG A 241 -5.22 -1.46 -4.89
N VAL A 242 -5.40 -1.69 -3.60
CA VAL A 242 -6.62 -2.24 -2.99
C VAL A 242 -7.09 -1.32 -1.88
N PRO A 243 -8.26 -0.67 -2.00
CA PRO A 243 -8.81 0.13 -0.90
C PRO A 243 -9.33 -0.80 0.21
N VAL A 244 -8.97 -0.50 1.45
CA VAL A 244 -9.35 -1.29 2.63
C VAL A 244 -9.76 -0.36 3.75
N ASP A 245 -10.88 -0.69 4.38
CA ASP A 245 -11.44 0.01 5.52
C ASP A 245 -11.36 -0.85 6.79
N TRP A 246 -11.71 -0.26 7.93
CA TRP A 246 -11.80 -0.97 9.20
C TRP A 246 -12.69 -2.21 9.12
N GLY A 247 -12.27 -3.25 9.83
CA GLY A 247 -12.87 -4.57 9.88
C GLY A 247 -12.59 -5.42 8.65
N GLN A 248 -12.06 -4.87 7.57
CA GLN A 248 -11.79 -5.62 6.35
C GLN A 248 -10.44 -6.31 6.40
N GLN A 249 -10.29 -7.34 5.57
CA GLN A 249 -9.05 -8.11 5.39
C GLN A 249 -8.72 -8.19 3.90
N VAL A 250 -7.46 -7.99 3.52
CA VAL A 250 -6.99 -8.26 2.15
C VAL A 250 -6.52 -9.70 2.07
N VAL A 251 -6.93 -10.40 1.01
CA VAL A 251 -6.45 -11.73 0.68
C VAL A 251 -6.03 -11.76 -0.77
N ALA A 252 -4.83 -12.26 -1.04
CA ALA A 252 -4.30 -12.41 -2.38
C ALA A 252 -3.83 -13.85 -2.61
N THR A 253 -4.09 -14.38 -3.79
CA THR A 253 -3.48 -15.63 -4.27
C THR A 253 -2.87 -15.42 -5.63
N ALA A 254 -1.70 -16.01 -5.89
CA ALA A 254 -1.07 -15.98 -7.20
C ALA A 254 -0.87 -17.41 -7.71
N ARG A 255 -1.22 -17.64 -8.98
CA ARG A 255 -1.00 -18.92 -9.66
C ARG A 255 -0.03 -18.70 -10.81
N VAL A 256 1.12 -19.36 -10.72
CA VAL A 256 2.12 -19.38 -11.78
C VAL A 256 2.03 -20.76 -12.46
N PRO A 257 1.76 -20.84 -13.77
CA PRO A 257 1.67 -22.11 -14.45
C PRO A 257 3.06 -22.78 -14.54
N ALA A 258 3.07 -24.08 -14.81
CA ALA A 258 4.31 -24.76 -15.17
C ALA A 258 4.88 -24.17 -16.48
N MET A 259 6.19 -24.13 -16.60
CA MET A 259 6.87 -23.71 -17.82
C MET A 259 6.45 -24.57 -19.02
N ASP A 260 6.38 -23.94 -20.19
CA ASP A 260 6.26 -24.68 -21.43
C ASP A 260 7.55 -25.49 -21.73
N PRO A 261 7.47 -26.59 -22.51
CA PRO A 261 8.63 -27.44 -22.76
C PRO A 261 9.85 -26.74 -23.37
N ALA A 262 9.65 -25.70 -24.19
CA ALA A 262 10.77 -24.98 -24.80
C ALA A 262 11.48 -24.09 -23.79
N THR A 263 10.73 -23.44 -22.89
CA THR A 263 11.32 -22.70 -21.77
C THR A 263 12.04 -23.64 -20.80
N GLN A 264 11.48 -24.81 -20.50
CA GLN A 264 12.14 -25.82 -19.66
C GLN A 264 13.48 -26.30 -20.25
N GLU A 265 13.52 -26.58 -21.56
CA GLU A 265 14.77 -26.99 -22.24
C GLU A 265 15.84 -25.88 -22.15
N ARG A 266 15.43 -24.61 -22.30
CA ARG A 266 16.32 -23.45 -22.22
C ARG A 266 16.86 -23.20 -20.81
N THR A 267 16.06 -23.44 -19.76
CA THR A 267 16.44 -23.16 -18.36
C THR A 267 16.93 -24.38 -17.60
N GLY A 268 16.89 -25.57 -18.20
CA GLY A 268 17.17 -26.82 -17.50
C GLY A 268 16.11 -27.19 -16.47
N GLY A 269 14.89 -26.63 -16.58
CA GLY A 269 13.77 -26.89 -15.68
C GLY A 269 13.74 -26.04 -14.40
N SER A 270 14.74 -25.16 -14.20
CA SER A 270 14.83 -24.28 -13.02
C SER A 270 14.72 -22.82 -13.46
N GLY A 271 13.58 -22.20 -13.22
CA GLY A 271 13.37 -20.77 -13.49
C GLY A 271 13.49 -19.89 -12.26
N PRO A 272 13.09 -18.62 -12.39
CA PRO A 272 13.19 -17.64 -11.32
C PRO A 272 12.28 -18.01 -10.15
N TYR A 273 12.70 -17.60 -8.96
CA TYR A 273 11.79 -17.52 -7.83
C TYR A 273 10.75 -16.41 -8.03
N VAL A 274 9.60 -16.58 -7.42
CA VAL A 274 8.50 -15.63 -7.41
C VAL A 274 8.08 -15.37 -5.97
N ASP A 275 7.61 -14.17 -5.66
CA ASP A 275 7.12 -13.81 -4.33
C ASP A 275 5.84 -12.98 -4.40
N LEU A 276 4.94 -13.22 -3.44
CA LEU A 276 3.68 -12.51 -3.26
C LEU A 276 3.69 -11.75 -1.93
N ARG A 277 3.48 -10.43 -2.00
CA ARG A 277 3.45 -9.54 -0.83
C ARG A 277 2.16 -8.74 -0.75
N ILE A 278 1.87 -8.32 0.47
CA ILE A 278 0.89 -7.29 0.76
C ILE A 278 1.67 -6.17 1.47
N ILE A 279 1.54 -4.96 0.94
CA ILE A 279 2.15 -3.75 1.47
C ILE A 279 1.03 -2.87 2.01
N ASP A 280 1.17 -2.37 3.23
CA ASP A 280 0.16 -1.56 3.91
C ASP A 280 0.20 -0.07 3.51
N PRO A 281 -0.79 0.75 3.94
CA PRO A 281 -0.82 2.19 3.66
C PRO A 281 0.40 2.99 4.17
N LEU A 282 1.13 2.46 5.15
CA LEU A 282 2.35 3.04 5.70
C LEU A 282 3.60 2.61 4.92
N ARG A 283 3.45 1.81 3.85
CA ARG A 283 4.52 1.20 3.06
C ARG A 283 5.25 0.04 3.74
N ALA A 284 4.72 -0.52 4.83
CA ALA A 284 5.29 -1.70 5.45
C ALA A 284 4.86 -2.98 4.72
N VAL A 285 5.75 -3.96 4.62
CA VAL A 285 5.38 -5.31 4.16
C VAL A 285 4.73 -6.04 5.33
N VAL A 286 3.53 -6.59 5.11
CA VAL A 286 2.79 -7.34 6.14
C VAL A 286 3.54 -8.62 6.47
N GLY A 287 4.28 -8.66 7.58
CA GLY A 287 5.24 -9.74 7.88
C GLY A 287 4.64 -11.12 8.16
N GLU A 288 3.42 -11.19 8.71
CA GLU A 288 2.78 -12.47 9.04
C GLU A 288 2.11 -13.11 7.82
N ALA A 289 2.14 -14.44 7.79
CA ALA A 289 1.39 -15.27 6.85
C ALA A 289 0.67 -16.36 7.63
N ASP A 290 -0.50 -16.78 7.13
CA ASP A 290 -1.19 -17.96 7.65
C ASP A 290 -0.22 -19.16 7.62
N ALA A 291 -0.27 -20.03 8.62
CA ALA A 291 0.67 -21.15 8.75
C ALA A 291 0.63 -22.13 7.57
N GLU A 292 -0.47 -22.17 6.82
CA GLU A 292 -0.64 -22.98 5.62
C GLU A 292 -0.31 -22.21 4.33
N ALA A 293 -0.06 -20.90 4.42
CA ALA A 293 0.23 -20.06 3.28
C ALA A 293 1.66 -20.26 2.75
N THR A 294 1.75 -20.29 1.42
CA THR A 294 3.02 -20.24 0.70
C THR A 294 3.14 -18.87 0.04
N THR A 295 4.11 -18.04 0.44
CA THR A 295 4.30 -16.69 -0.13
C THR A 295 5.30 -16.68 -1.28
N THR A 296 6.23 -17.64 -1.31
CA THR A 296 7.28 -17.78 -2.32
C THR A 296 7.15 -19.06 -3.13
N GLY A 297 7.60 -19.05 -4.38
CA GLY A 297 7.62 -20.24 -5.23
C GLY A 297 8.64 -20.10 -6.36
N SER A 298 8.53 -20.95 -7.38
CA SER A 298 9.35 -20.82 -8.58
C SER A 298 8.52 -21.02 -9.85
N TYR A 299 8.89 -20.30 -10.90
CA TYR A 299 8.42 -20.65 -12.24
C TYR A 299 9.27 -21.82 -12.72
N GLY A 300 8.73 -23.04 -12.70
CA GLY A 300 9.52 -24.26 -12.94
C GLY A 300 8.73 -25.35 -13.68
N THR A 301 9.11 -26.61 -13.48
CA THR A 301 8.44 -27.76 -14.10
C THR A 301 7.05 -28.03 -13.53
N GLU A 302 6.76 -27.50 -12.35
CA GLU A 302 5.47 -27.61 -11.67
C GLU A 302 4.84 -26.22 -11.55
N ARG A 303 3.51 -26.20 -11.39
CA ARG A 303 2.78 -24.96 -11.09
C ARG A 303 3.09 -24.51 -9.66
N ALA A 304 3.18 -23.21 -9.44
CA ALA A 304 3.25 -22.63 -8.10
C ALA A 304 1.91 -21.96 -7.74
N GLU A 305 1.47 -22.17 -6.50
CA GLU A 305 0.29 -21.52 -5.92
C GLU A 305 0.75 -20.78 -4.66
N LEU A 306 0.62 -19.46 -4.68
CA LEU A 306 1.00 -18.58 -3.58
C LEU A 306 -0.25 -17.99 -2.95
N SER A 307 -0.20 -17.67 -1.66
CA SER A 307 -1.25 -16.94 -0.96
C SER A 307 -0.69 -16.07 0.15
N ARG A 308 -1.37 -14.97 0.42
CA ARG A 308 -1.10 -14.07 1.55
C ARG A 308 -2.37 -13.36 1.96
N GLY A 309 -2.47 -13.01 3.23
CA GLY A 309 -3.57 -12.20 3.75
C GLY A 309 -3.12 -11.36 4.94
N THR A 310 -3.97 -10.43 5.34
CA THR A 310 -3.75 -9.56 6.52
C THR A 310 -4.61 -10.02 7.68
N TYR A 311 -4.42 -9.51 8.90
CA TYR A 311 -5.52 -9.54 9.88
C TYR A 311 -6.68 -8.64 9.41
N PRO A 312 -7.91 -8.85 9.91
CA PRO A 312 -8.93 -7.81 9.85
C PRO A 312 -8.38 -6.52 10.47
N LEU A 313 -8.55 -5.40 9.78
CA LEU A 313 -8.11 -4.09 10.27
C LEU A 313 -8.90 -3.76 11.55
N ARG A 314 -8.23 -3.73 12.70
CA ARG A 314 -8.83 -3.34 13.98
C ARG A 314 -7.87 -2.44 14.71
N TYR A 315 -8.39 -1.40 15.36
CA TYR A 315 -7.59 -0.45 16.12
C TYR A 315 -6.73 -1.14 17.19
N LEU A 316 -7.26 -2.19 17.82
CA LEU A 316 -6.58 -2.90 18.91
C LEU A 316 -5.40 -3.77 18.47
N ASN A 317 -5.22 -4.03 17.17
CA ASN A 317 -4.11 -4.87 16.67
C ASN A 317 -2.74 -4.28 17.07
N ARG A 318 -2.63 -2.94 17.15
CA ARG A 318 -1.40 -2.24 17.56
C ARG A 318 -0.91 -2.57 18.97
N PHE A 319 -1.76 -3.15 19.82
CA PHE A 319 -1.43 -3.54 21.20
C PHE A 319 -1.22 -5.05 21.34
N ALA A 320 -1.24 -5.81 20.24
CA ALA A 320 -1.15 -7.27 20.22
C ALA A 320 0.04 -7.78 19.37
N ASP A 321 1.07 -6.95 19.19
CA ASP A 321 2.22 -7.23 18.32
C ASP A 321 1.85 -7.52 16.85
N GLN A 322 0.62 -7.21 16.45
CA GLN A 322 0.15 -7.32 15.06
C GLN A 322 0.42 -5.99 14.38
N SER A 323 1.33 -5.99 13.40
CA SER A 323 1.75 -4.76 12.69
C SER A 323 0.51 -3.94 12.32
N PRO A 324 0.48 -2.64 12.66
CA PRO A 324 -0.72 -1.84 12.60
C PRO A 324 -1.24 -1.73 11.17
N LEU A 325 -2.44 -2.24 10.97
CA LEU A 325 -3.14 -2.11 9.70
C LEU A 325 -4.12 -0.94 9.86
N VAL A 326 -3.66 0.25 9.47
CA VAL A 326 -4.50 1.45 9.35
C VAL A 326 -5.35 1.37 8.07
N PRO A 327 -6.52 2.02 8.01
CA PRO A 327 -7.34 2.03 6.81
C PRO A 327 -6.65 2.81 5.68
N GLY A 328 -6.88 2.40 4.44
CA GLY A 328 -6.33 3.03 3.25
C GLY A 328 -6.08 2.07 2.11
N ASP A 329 -5.25 2.51 1.19
CA ASP A 329 -4.83 1.71 0.06
C ASP A 329 -3.70 0.77 0.47
N PHE A 330 -3.95 -0.53 0.31
CA PHE A 330 -2.95 -1.58 0.35
C PHE A 330 -2.44 -1.85 -1.06
N TRP A 331 -1.27 -2.47 -1.18
CA TRP A 331 -0.76 -2.94 -2.46
C TRP A 331 -0.49 -4.44 -2.42
N VAL A 332 -1.06 -5.16 -3.36
CA VAL A 332 -0.68 -6.56 -3.63
C VAL A 332 0.44 -6.53 -4.65
N ALA A 333 1.62 -6.98 -4.24
CA ALA A 333 2.83 -6.97 -5.07
C ALA A 333 3.21 -8.40 -5.46
N PHE A 334 3.57 -8.59 -6.73
CA PHE A 334 4.12 -9.85 -7.25
C PHE A 334 5.48 -9.58 -7.90
N ALA A 335 6.52 -10.18 -7.33
CA ALA A 335 7.91 -9.99 -7.75
C ALA A 335 8.47 -11.26 -8.39
N VAL A 336 9.35 -11.09 -9.38
CA VAL A 336 10.06 -12.19 -10.05
C VAL A 336 11.55 -12.00 -9.91
N GLN A 337 12.27 -12.99 -9.37
CA GLN A 337 13.72 -12.96 -9.19
C GLN A 337 14.47 -12.38 -10.39
N ALA A 338 15.40 -11.47 -10.13
CA ALA A 338 16.29 -10.92 -11.15
C ALA A 338 17.18 -12.02 -11.75
N LEU A 339 17.40 -11.92 -13.05
CA LEU A 339 18.32 -12.79 -13.78
C LEU A 339 19.76 -12.55 -13.28
N PRO A 340 20.49 -13.57 -12.80
CA PRO A 340 21.90 -13.41 -12.49
C PRO A 340 22.69 -12.94 -13.72
N ALA A 341 23.62 -11.99 -13.52
CA ALA A 341 24.38 -11.38 -14.61
C ALA A 341 25.20 -12.37 -15.45
N ASP A 342 25.53 -13.53 -14.88
CA ASP A 342 26.29 -14.62 -15.51
C ASP A 342 25.42 -15.76 -16.06
N ALA A 343 24.09 -15.63 -16.05
CA ALA A 343 23.16 -16.69 -16.44
C ALA A 343 23.23 -17.07 -17.94
N GLY A 344 23.83 -16.23 -18.78
CA GLY A 344 24.09 -16.54 -20.20
C GLY A 344 22.83 -16.76 -21.05
N ARG A 345 21.69 -16.23 -20.61
CA ARG A 345 20.39 -16.27 -21.30
C ARG A 345 19.68 -14.92 -21.20
N ASP A 346 18.62 -14.74 -21.98
CA ASP A 346 17.73 -13.59 -21.82
C ASP A 346 16.80 -13.77 -20.60
N ALA A 347 16.30 -12.64 -20.09
CA ALA A 347 15.30 -12.60 -19.03
C ALA A 347 14.02 -13.36 -19.46
N LEU A 348 13.37 -14.00 -18.49
CA LEU A 348 12.08 -14.65 -18.70
C LEU A 348 10.92 -13.72 -18.36
N ASP A 349 9.85 -13.89 -19.14
CA ASP A 349 8.52 -13.38 -18.86
C ASP A 349 7.73 -14.47 -18.12
N VAL A 350 7.33 -14.21 -16.89
CA VAL A 350 6.60 -15.14 -16.03
C VAL A 350 5.10 -14.82 -16.09
N PRO A 351 4.27 -15.69 -16.71
CA PRO A 351 2.83 -15.52 -16.68
C PRO A 351 2.29 -15.79 -15.27
N VAL A 352 1.34 -14.98 -14.82
CA VAL A 352 0.71 -15.14 -13.50
C VAL A 352 -0.77 -14.76 -13.54
N GLU A 353 -1.57 -15.52 -12.82
CA GLU A 353 -2.95 -15.17 -12.47
C GLU A 353 -2.99 -14.76 -11.00
N VAL A 354 -3.36 -13.51 -10.71
CA VAL A 354 -3.48 -12.99 -9.34
C VAL A 354 -4.96 -12.80 -9.02
N THR A 355 -5.43 -13.42 -7.94
CA THR A 355 -6.78 -13.21 -7.40
C THR A 355 -6.68 -12.38 -6.12
N ILE A 356 -7.39 -11.26 -6.07
CA ILE A 356 -7.39 -10.32 -4.94
C ILE A 356 -8.81 -10.19 -4.41
N ALA A 357 -9.01 -10.44 -3.12
CA ALA A 357 -10.29 -10.26 -2.44
C ALA A 357 -10.13 -9.32 -1.24
N VAL A 358 -11.22 -8.62 -0.93
CA VAL A 358 -11.40 -7.95 0.35
C VAL A 358 -12.55 -8.64 1.07
N VAL A 359 -12.20 -9.32 2.15
CA VAL A 359 -13.17 -10.02 3.00
C VAL A 359 -13.69 -8.99 4.00
N ALA A 360 -14.97 -8.67 3.89
CA ALA A 360 -15.60 -7.71 4.78
C ALA A 360 -15.77 -8.30 6.18
N GLY A 361 -15.17 -7.67 7.19
CA GLY A 361 -15.76 -7.60 8.52
C GLY A 361 -16.85 -6.52 8.54
N ALA A 362 -17.71 -6.52 9.56
CA ALA A 362 -18.91 -5.68 9.59
C ALA A 362 -18.63 -4.18 9.89
N GLY A 363 -17.57 -3.58 9.32
CA GLY A 363 -17.09 -2.25 9.70
C GLY A 363 -16.64 -2.16 11.16
N GLU A 364 -16.32 -3.32 11.75
CA GLU A 364 -15.99 -3.48 13.15
C GLU A 364 -14.51 -3.12 13.39
N GLY A 365 -14.21 -2.44 14.51
CA GLY A 365 -12.83 -2.16 14.91
C GLY A 365 -12.29 -0.76 14.59
N ALA A 366 -13.09 0.10 13.95
CA ALA A 366 -12.79 1.52 13.87
C ALA A 366 -12.88 2.19 15.26
N PRO A 367 -11.90 3.00 15.67
CA PRO A 367 -12.02 3.78 16.89
C PRO A 367 -12.91 5.02 16.67
N GLU A 368 -13.38 5.62 17.76
CA GLU A 368 -13.97 6.96 17.72
C GLU A 368 -12.87 7.99 18.01
N HIS A 369 -12.73 9.01 17.17
CA HIS A 369 -11.77 10.11 17.37
C HIS A 369 -12.41 11.30 18.09
N GLN A 370 -11.61 12.08 18.80
CA GLN A 370 -12.10 13.24 19.54
C GLN A 370 -12.72 14.29 18.61
N ALA A 371 -13.87 14.88 18.96
CA ALA A 371 -14.49 15.90 18.11
C ALA A 371 -13.63 17.17 17.90
N THR A 372 -12.66 17.40 18.78
CA THR A 372 -11.70 18.51 18.70
C THR A 372 -10.34 18.05 19.22
N VAL A 373 -9.26 18.50 18.60
CA VAL A 373 -7.89 18.24 19.03
C VAL A 373 -7.20 19.53 19.49
N GLN A 374 -6.17 19.38 20.31
CA GLN A 374 -5.31 20.48 20.77
C GLN A 374 -3.94 20.35 20.12
N ALA A 375 -3.24 21.47 19.91
CA ALA A 375 -1.82 21.43 19.58
C ALA A 375 -1.01 20.98 20.82
N PRO A 376 0.23 20.45 20.67
CA PRO A 376 1.06 20.03 21.80
C PRO A 376 1.26 21.09 22.90
N GLY A 377 1.24 22.39 22.54
CA GLY A 377 1.31 23.52 23.47
C GLY A 377 0.01 23.84 24.22
N GLY A 378 -1.07 23.09 24.03
CA GLY A 378 -2.39 23.30 24.65
C GLY A 378 -3.27 24.35 23.97
N GLY A 379 -2.88 24.83 22.79
CA GLY A 379 -3.68 25.72 21.95
C GLY A 379 -4.73 24.99 21.11
N ALA A 380 -5.38 25.74 20.22
CA ALA A 380 -6.22 25.12 19.18
C ALA A 380 -5.38 24.15 18.34
N GLY A 381 -5.97 23.01 17.96
CA GLY A 381 -5.35 22.08 17.02
C GLY A 381 -5.16 22.66 15.62
N PRO A 382 -4.53 21.89 14.72
CA PRO A 382 -4.32 22.30 13.34
C PRO A 382 -5.65 22.58 12.63
N ASP A 383 -5.62 23.57 11.73
CA ASP A 383 -6.76 23.88 10.87
C ASP A 383 -7.10 22.67 9.98
N GLY A 384 -8.38 22.53 9.62
CA GLY A 384 -8.84 21.45 8.73
C GLY A 384 -9.11 20.11 9.43
N TYR A 385 -8.77 19.96 10.71
CA TYR A 385 -9.10 18.76 11.47
C TYR A 385 -10.62 18.53 11.56
N ALA A 386 -11.02 17.27 11.36
CA ALA A 386 -12.34 16.75 11.65
C ALA A 386 -12.23 15.29 12.12
N ALA A 387 -13.15 14.82 12.96
CA ALA A 387 -13.13 13.45 13.46
C ALA A 387 -13.31 12.41 12.33
N GLU A 388 -14.00 12.76 11.25
CA GLU A 388 -14.20 11.90 10.07
C GLU A 388 -12.97 11.83 9.14
N THR A 389 -11.98 12.69 9.37
CA THR A 389 -10.70 12.70 8.66
C THR A 389 -9.56 12.80 9.68
N PRO A 390 -9.32 11.75 10.47
CA PRO A 390 -8.47 11.83 11.66
C PRO A 390 -6.98 11.74 11.34
N TYR A 391 -6.60 11.43 10.10
CA TYR A 391 -5.20 11.23 9.71
C TYR A 391 -4.65 12.50 9.06
N LEU A 392 -3.67 13.13 9.69
CA LEU A 392 -2.82 14.13 9.05
C LEU A 392 -1.80 13.39 8.17
N VAL A 393 -1.96 13.52 6.86
CA VAL A 393 -1.16 12.78 5.85
C VAL A 393 -0.23 13.68 5.03
N GLY A 394 -0.31 14.98 5.28
CA GLY A 394 0.42 16.06 4.63
C GLY A 394 0.50 17.30 5.51
N ASP A 395 1.22 18.33 5.09
CA ASP A 395 1.26 19.61 5.80
C ASP A 395 -0.14 20.28 5.78
N GLY A 396 -0.85 20.21 6.90
CA GLY A 396 -2.23 20.69 7.04
C GLY A 396 -3.28 19.88 6.28
N GLU A 397 -2.94 18.72 5.73
CA GLU A 397 -3.87 17.89 4.95
C GLU A 397 -4.37 16.68 5.74
N PHE A 398 -5.68 16.64 5.97
CA PHE A 398 -6.36 15.58 6.68
C PHE A 398 -7.11 14.62 5.74
N SER A 399 -7.08 13.34 6.07
CA SER A 399 -7.70 12.25 5.31
C SER A 399 -8.46 11.29 6.21
N ALA A 400 -9.46 10.62 5.64
CA ALA A 400 -10.18 9.52 6.29
C ALA A 400 -9.33 8.23 6.36
N VAL A 401 -8.24 8.16 5.60
CA VAL A 401 -7.36 7.00 5.49
C VAL A 401 -5.88 7.41 5.49
N ALA A 402 -5.00 6.51 5.93
CA ALA A 402 -3.57 6.78 6.10
C ALA A 402 -2.78 6.79 4.77
N SER A 403 -3.28 6.17 3.71
CA SER A 403 -2.59 6.14 2.39
C SER A 403 -2.62 7.48 1.65
N GLY A 404 -3.38 8.48 2.13
CA GLY A 404 -3.52 9.77 1.46
C GLY A 404 -2.14 10.38 1.17
N ASN A 405 -1.87 10.70 -0.09
CA ASN A 405 -0.64 11.38 -0.49
C ASN A 405 -1.02 12.79 -0.97
N PRO A 406 -0.61 13.86 -0.25
CA PRO A 406 -0.92 15.24 -0.61
C PRO A 406 -0.21 15.69 -1.90
N PHE A 407 0.81 14.94 -2.32
CA PHE A 407 1.73 15.32 -3.39
C PHE A 407 1.62 14.41 -4.60
N THR A 408 0.43 14.30 -5.19
CA THR A 408 0.37 13.94 -6.61
C THR A 408 0.64 15.23 -7.39
N PRO A 409 1.81 15.39 -8.05
CA PRO A 409 2.08 16.58 -8.84
C PRO A 409 1.01 16.72 -9.91
N GLU A 410 0.12 17.69 -9.74
CA GLU A 410 -0.81 18.25 -10.73
C GLU A 410 -1.18 17.29 -11.87
N MET A 411 -1.97 16.26 -11.57
CA MET A 411 -3.11 16.02 -12.44
C MET A 411 -4.19 16.98 -11.96
N ASP A 412 -4.39 18.02 -12.77
CA ASP A 412 -5.42 19.04 -12.68
C ASP A 412 -6.69 18.57 -11.95
N ASP A 413 -7.32 19.53 -11.25
CA ASP A 413 -8.56 19.53 -10.46
C ASP A 413 -9.81 18.82 -11.07
N GLU A 414 -9.69 18.00 -12.11
CA GLU A 414 -10.74 17.17 -12.69
C GLU A 414 -10.84 15.76 -12.06
N ALA A 415 -9.80 15.24 -11.42
CA ALA A 415 -9.81 13.89 -10.81
C ALA A 415 -10.47 13.80 -9.41
N TRP A 416 -10.73 14.94 -8.75
CA TRP A 416 -11.54 14.97 -7.52
C TRP A 416 -12.96 14.39 -7.72
N TRP A 417 -13.45 14.37 -8.96
CA TRP A 417 -14.71 13.73 -9.36
C TRP A 417 -14.59 12.24 -9.69
N GLY A 418 -13.61 11.53 -9.12
CA GLY A 418 -13.47 10.09 -9.28
C GLY A 418 -14.79 9.32 -8.97
N PRO A 419 -15.00 8.15 -9.61
CA PRO A 419 -16.27 7.40 -9.57
C PRO A 419 -16.76 7.06 -8.14
N ARG A 420 -15.86 7.07 -7.15
CA ARG A 420 -16.17 6.84 -5.73
C ARG A 420 -17.07 7.92 -5.11
N ARG A 421 -16.98 9.20 -5.50
CA ARG A 421 -17.91 10.25 -5.02
C ARG A 421 -19.11 10.49 -5.94
N GLY A 422 -18.99 10.15 -7.24
CA GLY A 422 -20.10 10.24 -8.19
C GLY A 422 -21.30 9.36 -7.81
N LEU A 423 -21.06 8.18 -7.25
CA LEU A 423 -22.12 7.29 -6.78
C LEU A 423 -22.82 7.82 -5.52
N GLY A 424 -22.08 8.41 -4.56
CA GLY A 424 -22.65 9.00 -3.35
C GLY A 424 -23.53 10.24 -3.62
N VAL A 425 -23.07 11.14 -4.48
CA VAL A 425 -23.84 12.34 -4.87
C VAL A 425 -25.01 11.96 -5.79
N GLY A 426 -24.84 10.97 -6.68
CA GLY A 426 -25.90 10.46 -7.54
C GLY A 426 -27.09 9.88 -6.77
N VAL A 427 -26.83 9.09 -5.72
CA VAL A 427 -27.88 8.55 -4.84
C VAL A 427 -28.57 9.67 -4.04
N GLY A 428 -27.82 10.67 -3.58
CA GLY A 428 -28.38 11.83 -2.88
C GLY A 428 -29.34 12.67 -3.75
N VAL A 429 -28.94 12.96 -4.99
CA VAL A 429 -29.76 13.73 -5.95
C VAL A 429 -31.00 12.94 -6.38
N ILE A 430 -30.88 11.64 -6.65
CA ILE A 430 -32.03 10.78 -6.98
C ILE A 430 -33.00 10.68 -5.79
N SER A 431 -32.48 10.57 -4.56
CA SER A 431 -33.31 10.53 -3.34
C SER A 431 -34.05 11.84 -3.11
N LEU A 432 -33.39 12.99 -3.30
CA LEU A 432 -34.05 14.31 -3.23
C LEU A 432 -35.10 14.49 -4.34
N ALA A 433 -34.84 14.02 -5.55
CA ALA A 433 -35.81 14.04 -6.64
C ALA A 433 -37.04 13.17 -6.33
N CYS A 434 -36.84 11.96 -5.78
CA CYS A 434 -37.93 11.09 -5.33
C CYS A 434 -38.75 11.72 -4.19
N CYS A 435 -38.11 12.37 -3.21
CA CYS A 435 -38.79 13.11 -2.16
C CYS A 435 -39.61 14.29 -2.70
N ALA A 436 -39.07 15.05 -3.66
CA ALA A 436 -39.78 16.16 -4.30
C ALA A 436 -41.00 15.68 -5.10
N VAL A 437 -40.86 14.59 -5.86
CA VAL A 437 -41.99 13.97 -6.60
C VAL A 437 -43.05 13.45 -5.64
N GLY A 438 -42.66 12.81 -4.54
CA GLY A 438 -43.56 12.36 -3.47
C GLY A 438 -44.35 13.51 -2.84
N ALA A 439 -43.68 14.64 -2.56
CA ALA A 439 -44.32 15.84 -2.00
C ALA A 439 -45.33 16.48 -2.98
N VAL A 440 -45.01 16.56 -4.27
CA VAL A 440 -45.92 17.05 -5.31
C VAL A 440 -47.15 16.14 -5.48
N TRP A 441 -46.96 14.82 -5.37
CA TRP A 441 -48.06 13.87 -5.47
C TRP A 441 -49.00 13.96 -4.25
N LEU A 442 -48.46 14.10 -3.04
CA LEU A 442 -49.24 14.27 -1.81
C LEU A 442 -50.05 15.58 -1.81
N THR A 443 -49.47 16.68 -2.28
CA THR A 443 -50.18 17.98 -2.36
C THR A 443 -51.32 17.94 -3.38
N ARG A 444 -51.14 17.28 -4.53
CA ARG A 444 -52.21 17.08 -5.53
C ARG A 444 -53.36 16.22 -5.02
N ARG A 445 -53.12 15.26 -4.13
CA ARG A 445 -54.17 14.42 -3.53
C ARG A 445 -55.01 15.13 -2.47
N ARG A 446 -54.47 16.15 -1.79
CA ARG A 446 -55.23 16.94 -0.79
C ARG A 446 -56.10 18.04 -1.40
N ALA A 447 -55.82 18.42 -2.65
CA ALA A 447 -56.57 19.45 -3.38
C ALA A 447 -57.74 18.89 -4.21
N ARG A 448 -57.94 17.57 -4.21
CA ARG A 448 -59.12 16.88 -4.73
C ARG A 448 -59.90 16.32 -3.56
#